data_AF-A0A1Y5DMJ2-F1
#
_entry.id   AF-A0A1Y5DMJ2-F1
#
_cell.length_a   1.000
_cell.length_b   1.000
_cell.length_c   1.000
_cell.angle_alpha   90.00
_cell.angle_beta   90.00
_cell.angle_gamma   90.00
#
_symmetry.space_group_name_H-M   'P 1'
#
loop_
_entity.id
_entity.type
_entity.pdbx_description
1 polymer ?
#
loop_
_entity_poly.entity_id
_entity_poly.type
_entity_poly.pdbx_seq_one_letter_code
_entity_poly.pdbx_strand_id
1 'polypeptide(L)'
;RLLIILVAIMVLMIVSIISQEIATFKNEDQNKSSNVRYLSYLLADEFSQTSMNLTRLSRTYVETGDQKYWDEYWNIIKWRSGEVKRPININKNLYPGQNKKQSEIMHELHFSEIEFDLLAEAGKNSNLLVDTETQAMESIKAGRIVPGPFDPKSEESVKAFSSRILFDNNYHNEREKILAPVEAFFVELDKRTSTHLMASQDAAYLWIHIGLVSEILVALLTASLIFFIMKSLFKPLQVAINAMLNIGEGDGDLSKRLHDKGNNELSALGRGFNSFANQIQNMVIELRSMIDDISSSSIKLSSTASATDKAVEEQKIGIEQLLVSLEQILPAVQEVAANAAKGAELANKSDKEALNGLGVVDKAIQNIHILQSDIDRASSVINQLAQDSDDIGSVLDVIRGIADQTNLLALNAAIEAARAGEQGRGFAVVADEVRTLAKRTQDSTS
;
A
#
# COMPACT_ATOMS: atom_id res chain seq x y z
N ARG A 1 -18.90 -8.12 20.47
CA ARG A 1 -18.92 -7.19 21.62
C ARG A 1 -19.85 -6.00 21.35
N LEU A 2 -19.63 -5.19 20.30
CA LEU A 2 -20.55 -4.08 19.94
C LEU A 2 -22.00 -4.53 19.73
N LEU A 3 -22.20 -5.65 19.02
CA LEU A 3 -23.53 -6.21 18.78
C LEU A 3 -24.28 -6.57 20.09
N ILE A 4 -23.57 -7.07 21.10
CA ILE A 4 -24.16 -7.43 22.40
C ILE A 4 -24.63 -6.18 23.14
N ILE A 5 -23.82 -5.11 23.13
CA ILE A 5 -24.19 -3.82 23.74
C ILE A 5 -25.40 -3.22 23.01
N LEU A 6 -25.43 -3.30 21.68
CA LEU A 6 -26.55 -2.80 20.87
C LEU A 6 -27.86 -3.55 21.19
N VAL A 7 -27.80 -4.88 21.32
CA VAL A 7 -28.95 -5.69 21.74
C VAL A 7 -29.41 -5.33 23.15
N ALA A 8 -28.47 -5.14 24.10
CA ALA A 8 -28.81 -4.72 25.45
C ALA A 8 -29.50 -3.34 25.49
N ILE A 9 -29.03 -2.38 24.68
CA ILE A 9 -29.67 -1.06 24.53
C ILE A 9 -31.10 -1.21 23.98
N MET A 10 -31.30 -2.03 22.95
CA MET A 10 -32.65 -2.26 22.39
C MET A 10 -33.61 -2.88 23.41
N VAL A 11 -33.16 -3.88 24.16
CA VAL A 11 -33.99 -4.52 25.20
C VAL A 11 -34.37 -3.51 26.28
N LEU A 12 -33.41 -2.71 26.76
CA LEU A 12 -33.69 -1.68 27.77
C LEU A 12 -34.62 -0.58 27.25
N MET A 13 -34.50 -0.22 25.97
CA MET A 13 -35.40 0.76 25.34
C MET A 13 -36.83 0.22 25.24
N ILE A 14 -37.02 -1.06 24.93
CA ILE A 14 -38.35 -1.70 24.94
C ILE A 14 -38.94 -1.71 26.36
N VAL A 15 -38.13 -2.07 27.37
CA VAL A 15 -38.56 -2.03 28.78
C VAL A 15 -38.97 -0.62 29.19
N SER A 16 -38.21 0.39 28.78
CA SER A 16 -38.50 1.81 29.03
C SER A 16 -39.86 2.20 28.43
N ILE A 17 -40.10 1.90 27.15
CA ILE A 17 -41.36 2.22 26.47
C ILE A 17 -42.55 1.54 27.17
N ILE A 18 -42.44 0.24 27.46
CA ILE A 18 -43.50 -0.53 28.14
C ILE A 18 -43.77 0.07 29.54
N SER A 19 -42.73 0.40 30.29
CA SER A 19 -42.89 0.98 31.63
C SER A 19 -43.60 2.34 31.59
N GLN A 20 -43.36 3.14 30.54
CA GLN A 20 -43.97 4.45 30.36
C GLN A 20 -45.44 4.32 29.93
N GLU A 21 -45.78 3.37 29.06
CA GLU A 21 -47.18 3.05 28.76
C GLU A 21 -47.94 2.63 30.03
N ILE A 22 -47.37 1.74 30.84
CA ILE A 22 -48.00 1.31 32.09
C ILE A 22 -48.13 2.48 33.08
N ALA A 23 -47.12 3.34 33.18
CA ALA A 23 -47.18 4.55 34.00
C ALA A 23 -48.32 5.49 33.57
N THR A 24 -48.49 5.71 32.27
CA THR A 24 -49.58 6.55 31.75
C THR A 24 -50.95 5.97 32.06
N PHE A 25 -51.12 4.65 31.91
CA PHE A 25 -52.35 3.96 32.28
C PHE A 25 -52.66 4.08 33.78
N LYS A 26 -51.64 3.91 34.64
CA LYS A 26 -51.79 4.06 36.10
C LYS A 26 -52.08 5.49 36.54
N ASN A 27 -51.54 6.49 35.83
CA ASN A 27 -51.87 7.88 36.05
C ASN A 27 -53.33 8.20 35.66
N GLU A 28 -53.85 7.57 34.60
CA GLU A 28 -55.27 7.69 34.24
C GLU A 28 -56.19 7.05 35.29
N ASP A 29 -55.81 5.90 35.82
CA ASP A 29 -56.49 5.21 36.93
C ASP A 29 -56.51 6.07 38.21
N GLN A 30 -55.41 6.77 38.49
CA GLN A 30 -55.32 7.72 39.60
C GLN A 30 -56.28 8.89 39.42
N ASN A 31 -56.37 9.45 38.22
CA ASN A 31 -57.33 10.52 37.90
C ASN A 31 -58.78 10.05 38.06
N LYS A 32 -59.10 8.82 37.65
CA LYS A 32 -60.42 8.21 37.87
C LYS A 32 -60.72 8.06 39.37
N SER A 33 -59.78 7.53 40.14
CA SER A 33 -59.90 7.38 41.60
C SER A 33 -60.08 8.72 42.32
N SER A 34 -59.33 9.74 41.90
CA SER A 34 -59.46 11.12 42.39
C SER A 34 -60.84 11.71 42.08
N ASN A 35 -61.36 11.48 40.87
CA ASN A 35 -62.71 11.93 40.50
C ASN A 35 -63.81 11.19 41.29
N VAL A 36 -63.69 9.88 41.49
CA VAL A 36 -64.63 9.11 42.33
C VAL A 36 -64.62 9.62 43.77
N ARG A 37 -63.44 9.88 44.34
CA ARG A 37 -63.31 10.51 45.67
C ARG A 37 -64.04 11.84 45.72
N TYR A 38 -63.74 12.75 44.80
CA TYR A 38 -64.35 14.08 44.73
C TYR A 38 -65.89 14.02 44.62
N LEU A 39 -66.42 13.18 43.72
CA LEU A 39 -67.86 13.04 43.54
C LEU A 39 -68.55 12.39 44.75
N SER A 40 -67.88 11.43 45.40
CA SER A 40 -68.42 10.79 46.61
C SER A 40 -68.55 11.79 47.76
N TYR A 41 -67.55 12.67 47.94
CA TYR A 41 -67.61 13.76 48.91
C TYR A 41 -68.72 14.77 48.61
N LEU A 42 -68.88 15.17 47.34
CA LEU A 42 -69.95 16.09 46.96
C LEU A 42 -71.34 15.50 47.19
N LEU A 43 -71.54 14.21 46.87
CA LEU A 43 -72.81 13.53 47.07
C LEU A 43 -73.13 13.36 48.57
N ALA A 44 -72.10 13.08 49.37
CA ALA A 44 -72.18 13.00 50.82
C ALA A 44 -72.51 14.36 51.46
N ASP A 45 -71.83 15.42 51.02
CA ASP A 45 -72.10 16.79 51.46
C ASP A 45 -73.50 17.23 51.07
N GLU A 46 -73.96 16.90 49.85
CA GLU A 46 -75.34 17.10 49.41
C GLU A 46 -76.35 16.41 50.35
N PHE A 47 -76.08 15.17 50.79
CA PHE A 47 -76.92 14.46 51.76
C PHE A 47 -77.01 15.24 53.09
N SER A 48 -75.87 15.69 53.62
CA SER A 48 -75.81 16.45 54.86
C SER A 48 -76.54 17.79 54.74
N GLN A 49 -76.29 18.55 53.68
CA GLN A 49 -76.93 19.84 53.43
C GLN A 49 -78.44 19.73 53.25
N THR A 50 -78.91 18.73 52.52
CA THR A 50 -80.34 18.51 52.31
C THR A 50 -81.04 18.10 53.61
N SER A 51 -80.40 17.28 54.44
CA SER A 51 -80.88 16.95 55.78
C SER A 51 -81.05 18.20 56.66
N MET A 52 -80.01 19.06 56.73
CA MET A 52 -80.10 20.33 57.48
C MET A 52 -81.18 21.27 56.93
N ASN A 53 -81.35 21.31 55.61
CA ASN A 53 -82.38 22.11 54.97
C ASN A 53 -83.79 21.62 55.30
N LEU A 54 -84.03 20.31 55.36
CA LEU A 54 -85.34 19.76 55.76
C LEU A 54 -85.74 20.25 57.16
N THR A 55 -84.85 20.10 58.14
CA THR A 55 -85.05 20.63 59.51
C THR A 55 -85.32 22.13 59.52
N ARG A 56 -84.53 22.92 58.79
CA ARG A 56 -84.71 24.38 58.71
C ARG A 56 -86.05 24.74 58.09
N LEU A 57 -86.43 24.12 56.97
CA LEU A 57 -87.66 24.40 56.24
C LEU A 57 -88.90 24.03 57.04
N SER A 58 -88.90 22.87 57.70
CA SER A 58 -89.99 22.43 58.57
C SER A 58 -90.23 23.42 59.72
N ARG A 59 -89.17 23.77 60.46
CA ARG A 59 -89.23 24.78 61.55
C ARG A 59 -89.69 26.15 61.05
N THR A 60 -89.20 26.59 59.89
CA THR A 60 -89.60 27.89 59.31
C THR A 60 -91.06 27.88 58.89
N TYR A 61 -91.54 26.78 58.28
CA TYR A 61 -92.94 26.62 57.91
C TYR A 61 -93.86 26.67 59.13
N VAL A 62 -93.53 25.97 60.21
CA VAL A 62 -94.35 25.95 61.42
C VAL A 62 -94.48 27.34 62.06
N GLU A 63 -93.42 28.15 62.01
CA GLU A 63 -93.47 29.50 62.58
C GLU A 63 -94.19 30.52 61.70
N THR A 64 -94.07 30.38 60.37
CA THR A 64 -94.54 31.37 59.39
C THR A 64 -95.88 31.03 58.75
N GLY A 65 -96.17 29.75 58.54
CA GLY A 65 -97.28 29.24 57.73
C GLY A 65 -97.11 29.46 56.22
N ASP A 66 -95.96 29.93 55.73
CA ASP A 66 -95.74 30.24 54.32
C ASP A 66 -95.58 28.97 53.47
N GLN A 67 -96.51 28.76 52.54
CA GLN A 67 -96.58 27.60 51.64
C GLN A 67 -95.27 27.35 50.89
N LYS A 68 -94.46 28.39 50.62
CA LYS A 68 -93.15 28.23 49.96
C LYS A 68 -92.25 27.21 50.67
N TYR A 69 -92.19 27.27 52.01
CA TYR A 69 -91.31 26.38 52.79
C TYR A 69 -91.82 24.94 52.81
N TRP A 70 -93.14 24.76 52.79
CA TRP A 70 -93.77 23.45 52.61
C TRP A 70 -93.41 22.84 51.25
N ASP A 71 -93.56 23.62 50.18
CA ASP A 71 -93.28 23.14 48.82
C ASP A 71 -91.79 22.81 48.64
N GLU A 72 -90.88 23.64 49.18
CA GLU A 72 -89.44 23.37 49.18
C GLU A 72 -89.08 22.11 49.97
N TYR A 73 -89.68 21.89 51.14
CA TYR A 73 -89.43 20.70 51.98
C TYR A 73 -89.77 19.41 51.22
N TRP A 74 -90.99 19.34 50.69
CA TRP A 74 -91.43 18.16 49.95
C TRP A 74 -90.71 17.99 48.62
N ASN A 75 -90.29 19.08 47.98
CA ASN A 75 -89.46 18.99 46.79
C ASN A 75 -88.12 18.30 47.11
N ILE A 76 -87.47 18.62 48.24
CA ILE A 76 -86.22 17.96 48.67
C ILE A 76 -86.41 16.45 48.82
N ILE A 77 -87.46 16.02 49.50
CA ILE A 77 -87.76 14.59 49.68
C ILE A 77 -87.94 13.91 48.31
N LYS A 78 -88.77 14.49 47.44
CA LYS A 78 -89.11 13.91 46.12
C LYS A 78 -87.90 13.78 45.20
N TRP A 79 -86.99 14.75 45.16
CA TRP A 79 -85.84 14.63 44.26
C TRP A 79 -84.78 13.68 44.82
N ARG A 80 -84.63 13.57 46.15
CA ARG A 80 -83.74 12.58 46.78
C ARG A 80 -84.23 11.14 46.54
N SER A 81 -85.55 10.93 46.57
CA SER A 81 -86.20 9.64 46.26
C SER A 81 -86.29 9.34 44.76
N GLY A 82 -85.90 10.29 43.89
CA GLY A 82 -85.92 10.16 42.43
C GLY A 82 -87.29 10.35 41.79
N GLU A 83 -88.30 10.81 42.53
CA GLU A 83 -89.65 11.09 42.01
C GLU A 83 -89.68 12.30 41.08
N VAL A 84 -88.83 13.30 41.34
CA VAL A 84 -88.67 14.49 40.50
C VAL A 84 -87.21 14.72 40.11
N LYS A 85 -87.00 15.60 39.13
CA LYS A 85 -85.67 15.90 38.59
C LYS A 85 -84.78 16.53 39.65
N ARG A 86 -83.52 16.09 39.69
CA ARG A 86 -82.48 16.69 40.52
C ARG A 86 -82.28 18.18 40.13
N PRO A 87 -82.06 19.08 41.09
CA PRO A 87 -81.79 20.49 40.84
C PRO A 87 -80.62 20.75 39.87
N ILE A 88 -80.71 21.83 39.07
CA ILE A 88 -79.70 22.18 38.06
C ILE A 88 -78.41 22.72 38.70
N ASN A 89 -78.50 23.26 39.91
CA ASN A 89 -77.37 23.84 40.65
C ASN A 89 -76.45 22.81 41.33
N ILE A 90 -76.72 21.51 41.16
CA ILE A 90 -75.87 20.42 41.64
C ILE A 90 -74.70 20.19 40.66
N ASN A 91 -73.60 19.61 41.13
CA ASN A 91 -72.45 19.27 40.28
C ASN A 91 -72.88 18.51 39.01
N LYS A 92 -72.36 18.92 37.85
CA LYS A 92 -72.68 18.34 36.53
C LYS A 92 -72.53 16.82 36.43
N ASN A 93 -71.62 16.25 37.23
CA ASN A 93 -71.34 14.82 37.26
C ASN A 93 -72.24 14.05 38.26
N LEU A 94 -73.17 14.73 38.94
CA LEU A 94 -74.19 14.16 39.83
C LEU A 94 -75.60 14.29 39.22
N TYR A 95 -75.68 14.20 37.89
CA TYR A 95 -76.91 14.07 37.11
C TYR A 95 -77.97 15.17 37.32
N PRO A 96 -77.61 16.48 37.24
CA PRO A 96 -78.60 17.55 37.32
C PRO A 96 -79.66 17.42 36.22
N GLY A 97 -80.92 17.70 36.55
CA GLY A 97 -82.04 17.62 35.60
C GLY A 97 -82.55 16.21 35.28
N GLN A 98 -82.01 15.16 35.93
CA GLN A 98 -82.44 13.78 35.76
C GLN A 98 -83.21 13.27 36.99
N ASN A 99 -84.13 12.32 36.80
CA ASN A 99 -84.79 11.60 37.88
C ASN A 99 -83.86 10.46 38.32
N LYS A 100 -83.01 10.73 39.31
CA LYS A 100 -82.03 9.74 39.79
C LYS A 100 -81.93 9.74 41.30
N LYS A 101 -82.06 8.55 41.89
CA LYS A 101 -82.04 8.42 43.36
C LYS A 101 -80.65 8.65 43.89
N GLN A 102 -80.55 9.25 45.06
CA GLN A 102 -79.26 9.47 45.70
C GLN A 102 -78.52 8.15 45.96
N SER A 103 -79.24 7.10 46.38
CA SER A 103 -78.70 5.75 46.58
C SER A 103 -78.19 5.09 45.28
N GLU A 104 -78.82 5.35 44.14
CA GLU A 104 -78.35 4.86 42.84
C GLU A 104 -76.99 5.48 42.48
N ILE A 105 -76.81 6.78 42.74
CA ILE A 105 -75.52 7.45 42.52
C ILE A 105 -74.45 6.92 43.49
N MET A 106 -74.81 6.61 44.73
CA MET A 106 -73.90 5.98 45.70
C MET A 106 -73.41 4.61 45.21
N HIS A 107 -74.29 3.80 44.60
CA HIS A 107 -73.90 2.52 44.01
C HIS A 107 -72.95 2.71 42.82
N GLU A 108 -73.18 3.70 41.96
CA GLU A 108 -72.30 4.02 40.83
C GLU A 108 -70.91 4.53 41.27
N LEU A 109 -70.85 5.22 42.42
CA LEU A 109 -69.60 5.66 43.03
C LEU A 109 -68.96 4.59 43.94
N HIS A 110 -69.47 3.36 43.85
CA HIS A 110 -68.95 2.17 44.54
C HIS A 110 -68.86 2.34 46.05
N PHE A 111 -69.87 2.98 46.66
CA PHE A 111 -69.95 3.09 48.11
C PHE A 111 -69.90 1.70 48.76
N SER A 112 -69.17 1.58 49.85
CA SER A 112 -69.00 0.30 50.56
C SER A 112 -70.29 -0.10 51.30
N GLU A 113 -70.45 -1.38 51.62
CA GLU A 113 -71.60 -1.84 52.43
C GLU A 113 -71.65 -1.12 53.78
N ILE A 114 -70.50 -0.90 54.42
CA ILE A 114 -70.40 -0.14 55.68
C ILE A 114 -70.88 1.31 55.50
N GLU A 115 -70.51 1.96 54.40
CA GLU A 115 -70.97 3.31 54.07
C GLU A 115 -72.49 3.35 53.86
N PHE A 116 -73.06 2.35 53.19
CA PHE A 116 -74.51 2.22 53.02
C PHE A 116 -75.23 1.96 54.34
N ASP A 117 -74.69 1.10 55.19
CA ASP A 117 -75.28 0.75 56.48
C ASP A 117 -75.34 1.97 57.41
N LEU A 118 -74.27 2.77 57.45
CA LEU A 118 -74.22 4.02 58.22
C LEU A 118 -75.24 5.05 57.70
N LEU A 119 -75.40 5.17 56.38
CA LEU A 119 -76.42 6.05 55.79
C LEU A 119 -77.85 5.51 56.01
N ALA A 120 -78.03 4.19 56.01
CA ALA A 120 -79.31 3.56 56.33
C ALA A 120 -79.68 3.76 57.80
N GLU A 121 -78.72 3.68 58.72
CA GLU A 121 -78.88 4.00 60.14
C GLU A 121 -79.25 5.48 60.32
N ALA A 122 -78.51 6.39 59.68
CA ALA A 122 -78.83 7.82 59.66
C ALA A 122 -80.23 8.08 59.07
N GLY A 123 -80.60 7.36 58.00
CA GLY A 123 -81.92 7.43 57.38
C GLY A 123 -83.04 6.93 58.29
N LYS A 124 -82.82 5.85 59.03
CA LYS A 124 -83.77 5.34 60.03
C LYS A 124 -83.98 6.34 61.16
N ASN A 125 -82.90 6.93 61.68
CA ASN A 125 -82.97 7.99 62.69
C ASN A 125 -83.65 9.25 62.11
N SER A 126 -83.41 9.56 60.83
CA SER A 126 -84.06 10.66 60.13
C SER A 126 -85.56 10.44 59.94
N ASN A 127 -86.04 9.21 59.70
CA ASN A 127 -87.47 8.94 59.52
C ASN A 127 -88.28 9.28 60.78
N LEU A 128 -87.74 9.01 61.97
CA LEU A 128 -88.37 9.42 63.23
C LEU A 128 -88.52 10.95 63.33
N LEU A 129 -87.51 11.69 62.85
CA LEU A 129 -87.54 13.14 62.79
C LEU A 129 -88.52 13.64 61.73
N VAL A 130 -88.57 13.00 60.57
CA VAL A 130 -89.51 13.32 59.47
C VAL A 130 -90.94 13.09 59.91
N ASP A 131 -91.25 12.04 60.69
CA ASP A 131 -92.60 11.83 61.22
C ASP A 131 -93.01 12.95 62.18
N THR A 132 -92.07 13.42 63.01
CA THR A 132 -92.24 14.56 63.91
C THR A 132 -92.47 15.87 63.12
N GLU A 133 -91.64 16.10 62.11
CA GLU A 133 -91.73 17.25 61.20
C GLU A 133 -93.04 17.24 60.43
N THR A 134 -93.44 16.09 59.92
CA THR A 134 -94.69 15.90 59.19
C THR A 134 -95.87 16.20 60.10
N GLN A 135 -95.91 15.64 61.31
CA GLN A 135 -96.98 15.91 62.27
C GLN A 135 -97.08 17.41 62.59
N ALA A 136 -95.95 18.09 62.81
CA ALA A 136 -95.92 19.52 63.12
C ALA A 136 -96.44 20.36 61.94
N MET A 137 -95.88 20.14 60.74
CA MET A 137 -96.25 20.90 59.56
C MET A 137 -97.70 20.61 59.13
N GLU A 138 -98.14 19.36 59.13
CA GLU A 138 -99.52 19.00 58.78
C GLU A 138 -100.53 19.55 59.79
N SER A 139 -100.17 19.59 61.09
CA SER A 139 -101.03 20.20 62.10
C SER A 139 -101.28 21.69 61.81
N ILE A 140 -100.22 22.43 61.45
CA ILE A 140 -100.32 23.82 61.01
C ILE A 140 -101.17 23.95 59.75
N LYS A 141 -100.93 23.10 58.75
CA LYS A 141 -101.64 23.13 57.46
C LYS A 141 -103.13 22.80 57.59
N ALA A 142 -103.47 21.82 58.43
CA ALA A 142 -104.84 21.38 58.64
C ALA A 142 -105.62 22.25 59.64
N GLY A 143 -104.94 23.16 60.35
CA GLY A 143 -105.54 23.98 61.41
C GLY A 143 -106.01 23.17 62.63
N ARG A 144 -105.59 21.91 62.75
CA ARG A 144 -105.91 20.99 63.86
C ARG A 144 -104.73 20.07 64.09
N ILE A 145 -104.56 19.60 65.33
CA ILE A 145 -103.49 18.65 65.65
C ILE A 145 -103.81 17.31 64.97
N VAL A 146 -102.90 16.85 64.11
CA VAL A 146 -103.03 15.57 63.40
C VAL A 146 -102.39 14.43 64.21
N PRO A 147 -102.83 13.17 64.04
CA PRO A 147 -102.19 12.02 64.67
C PRO A 147 -100.71 11.92 64.27
N GLY A 148 -99.87 11.48 65.19
CA GLY A 148 -98.44 11.30 64.95
C GLY A 148 -97.71 10.88 66.23
N PRO A 149 -96.37 10.98 66.26
CA PRO A 149 -95.56 10.47 67.37
C PRO A 149 -95.77 11.20 68.71
N PHE A 150 -96.32 12.42 68.71
CA PHE A 150 -96.53 13.21 69.93
C PHE A 150 -98.00 13.52 70.19
N ASP A 151 -98.40 13.42 71.44
CA ASP A 151 -99.72 13.83 71.92
C ASP A 151 -99.75 15.31 72.35
N PRO A 152 -100.91 16.00 72.22
CA PRO A 152 -101.08 17.37 72.70
C PRO A 152 -101.12 17.43 74.24
N LYS A 153 -100.61 18.52 74.81
CA LYS A 153 -100.82 18.84 76.23
C LYS A 153 -102.22 19.44 76.44
N SER A 154 -102.71 19.41 77.68
CA SER A 154 -104.01 20.00 78.04
C SER A 154 -104.09 21.46 77.61
N GLU A 155 -105.11 21.82 76.83
CA GLU A 155 -105.39 23.16 76.30
C GLU A 155 -104.29 23.76 75.38
N GLU A 156 -103.47 22.93 74.74
CA GLU A 156 -102.42 23.38 73.83
C GLU A 156 -102.96 23.82 72.47
N SER A 157 -102.60 25.03 72.00
CA SER A 157 -102.93 25.48 70.64
C SER A 157 -102.12 24.72 69.58
N VAL A 158 -102.65 24.63 68.35
CA VAL A 158 -101.97 23.98 67.21
C VAL A 158 -100.56 24.53 66.99
N LYS A 159 -100.38 25.86 67.10
CA LYS A 159 -99.07 26.50 66.97
C LYS A 159 -98.14 26.16 68.13
N ALA A 160 -98.62 26.25 69.37
CA ALA A 160 -97.84 25.89 70.55
C ALA A 160 -97.38 24.42 70.52
N PHE A 161 -98.26 23.50 70.12
CA PHE A 161 -97.96 22.08 69.92
C PHE A 161 -96.86 21.88 68.86
N SER A 162 -97.05 22.44 67.67
CA SER A 162 -96.16 22.25 66.53
C SER A 162 -94.77 22.85 66.78
N SER A 163 -94.70 24.03 67.41
CA SER A 163 -93.42 24.62 67.82
C SER A 163 -92.77 23.78 68.93
N ARG A 164 -93.52 23.31 69.93
CA ARG A 164 -92.94 22.51 71.02
C ARG A 164 -92.21 21.27 70.50
N ILE A 165 -92.85 20.47 69.63
CA ILE A 165 -92.26 19.20 69.17
C ILE A 165 -91.09 19.39 68.19
N LEU A 166 -90.92 20.58 67.60
CA LEU A 166 -89.79 20.90 66.73
C LEU A 166 -88.63 21.60 67.42
N PHE A 167 -88.86 22.26 68.55
CA PHE A 167 -87.87 23.08 69.25
C PHE A 167 -87.53 22.57 70.66
N ASP A 168 -88.08 21.43 71.08
CA ASP A 168 -87.74 20.82 72.37
C ASP A 168 -86.39 20.07 72.36
N ASN A 169 -85.94 19.71 73.57
CA ASN A 169 -84.70 18.95 73.74
C ASN A 169 -84.79 17.55 73.12
N ASN A 170 -85.99 16.97 73.00
CA ASN A 170 -86.16 15.64 72.41
C ASN A 170 -85.82 15.68 70.91
N TYR A 171 -86.35 16.66 70.19
CA TYR A 171 -86.01 16.91 68.78
C TYR A 171 -84.51 17.13 68.60
N HIS A 172 -83.88 17.93 69.47
CA HIS A 172 -82.43 18.17 69.42
C HIS A 172 -81.62 16.89 69.64
N ASN A 173 -82.02 16.04 70.59
CA ASN A 173 -81.37 14.76 70.86
C ASN A 173 -81.55 13.77 69.69
N GLU A 174 -82.75 13.68 69.10
CA GLU A 174 -82.99 12.83 67.92
C GLU A 174 -82.17 13.30 66.71
N ARG A 175 -82.03 14.63 66.53
CA ARG A 175 -81.14 15.19 65.50
C ARG A 175 -79.67 14.80 65.72
N GLU A 176 -79.19 14.84 66.97
CA GLU A 176 -77.82 14.42 67.29
C GLU A 176 -77.56 12.94 67.00
N LYS A 177 -78.56 12.06 67.17
CA LYS A 177 -78.47 10.64 66.78
C LYS A 177 -78.34 10.43 65.27
N ILE A 178 -78.72 11.41 64.45
CA ILE A 178 -78.49 11.36 62.98
C ILE A 178 -77.05 11.75 62.65
N LEU A 179 -76.45 12.68 63.41
CA LEU A 179 -75.11 13.19 63.13
C LEU A 179 -74.03 12.13 63.33
N ALA A 180 -74.11 11.32 64.39
CA ALA A 180 -73.09 10.31 64.68
C ALA A 180 -72.85 9.30 63.52
N PRO A 181 -73.88 8.63 62.95
CA PRO A 181 -73.67 7.75 61.81
C PRO A 181 -73.25 8.50 60.53
N VAL A 182 -73.67 9.76 60.35
CA VAL A 182 -73.22 10.60 59.22
C VAL A 182 -71.74 10.95 59.34
N GLU A 183 -71.26 11.33 60.52
CA GLU A 183 -69.84 11.58 60.78
C GLU A 183 -69.00 10.32 60.58
N ALA A 184 -69.46 9.17 61.12
CA ALA A 184 -68.81 7.88 60.90
C ALA A 184 -68.78 7.50 59.41
N PHE A 185 -69.84 7.81 58.66
CA PHE A 185 -69.90 7.61 57.22
C PHE A 185 -68.82 8.44 56.50
N PHE A 186 -68.64 9.73 56.85
CA PHE A 186 -67.58 10.55 56.24
C PHE A 186 -66.17 10.03 56.55
N VAL A 187 -65.97 9.45 57.74
CA VAL A 187 -64.69 8.81 58.11
C VAL A 187 -64.42 7.58 57.25
N GLU A 188 -65.38 6.66 57.11
CA GLU A 188 -65.20 5.47 56.28
C GLU A 188 -65.10 5.83 54.78
N LEU A 189 -65.82 6.85 54.32
CA LEU A 189 -65.69 7.39 52.96
C LEU A 189 -64.29 7.93 52.69
N ASP A 190 -63.74 8.74 53.61
CA ASP A 190 -62.37 9.26 53.49
C ASP A 190 -61.37 8.10 53.43
N LYS A 191 -61.50 7.16 54.35
CA LYS A 191 -60.61 6.01 54.46
C LYS A 191 -60.60 5.16 53.19
N ARG A 192 -61.77 4.80 52.65
CA ARG A 192 -61.87 4.05 51.38
C ARG A 192 -61.22 4.84 50.25
N THR A 193 -61.70 6.05 50.02
CA THR A 193 -61.30 6.84 48.85
C THR A 193 -59.83 7.27 48.92
N SER A 194 -59.30 7.53 50.11
CA SER A 194 -57.88 7.83 50.34
C SER A 194 -57.01 6.61 50.06
N THR A 195 -57.40 5.44 50.58
CA THR A 195 -56.65 4.19 50.35
C THR A 195 -56.57 3.85 48.86
N HIS A 196 -57.69 3.96 48.13
CA HIS A 196 -57.69 3.73 46.68
C HIS A 196 -56.83 4.75 45.92
N LEU A 197 -56.91 6.04 46.30
CA LEU A 197 -56.10 7.09 45.69
C LEU A 197 -54.59 6.88 45.92
N MET A 198 -54.20 6.57 47.16
CA MET A 198 -52.80 6.32 47.53
C MET A 198 -52.26 5.08 46.82
N ALA A 199 -53.00 3.97 46.80
CA ALA A 199 -52.58 2.75 46.09
C ALA A 199 -52.40 2.99 44.58
N SER A 200 -53.30 3.78 43.96
CA SER A 200 -53.17 4.15 42.54
C SER A 200 -51.97 5.08 42.30
N GLN A 201 -51.70 6.00 43.23
CA GLN A 201 -50.58 6.93 43.17
C GLN A 201 -49.22 6.21 43.30
N ASP A 202 -49.08 5.30 44.26
CA ASP A 202 -47.85 4.53 44.47
C ASP A 202 -47.53 3.64 43.27
N ALA A 203 -48.55 3.02 42.68
CA ALA A 203 -48.39 2.24 41.46
C ALA A 203 -47.90 3.11 40.29
N ALA A 204 -48.47 4.29 40.09
CA ALA A 204 -48.02 5.22 39.05
C ALA A 204 -46.57 5.66 39.28
N TYR A 205 -46.21 6.03 40.51
CA TYR A 205 -44.85 6.43 40.85
C TYR A 205 -43.81 5.34 40.62
N LEU A 206 -44.11 4.08 40.98
CA LEU A 206 -43.19 2.96 40.76
C LEU A 206 -42.83 2.82 39.27
N TRP A 207 -43.84 2.84 38.39
CA TRP A 207 -43.63 2.69 36.95
C TRP A 207 -42.91 3.90 36.33
N ILE A 208 -43.19 5.12 36.80
CA ILE A 208 -42.44 6.32 36.39
C ILE A 208 -40.95 6.19 36.77
N HIS A 209 -40.63 5.75 37.99
CA HIS A 209 -39.24 5.58 38.42
C HIS A 209 -38.51 4.48 37.65
N ILE A 210 -39.17 3.35 37.39
CA ILE A 210 -38.62 2.28 36.55
C ILE A 210 -38.30 2.82 35.15
N GLY A 211 -39.22 3.60 34.56
CA GLY A 211 -39.01 4.27 33.27
C GLY A 211 -37.79 5.18 33.28
N LEU A 212 -37.71 6.12 34.22
CA LEU A 212 -36.59 7.07 34.33
C LEU A 212 -35.24 6.38 34.52
N VAL A 213 -35.16 5.35 35.38
CA VAL A 213 -33.92 4.58 35.58
C VAL A 213 -33.51 3.86 34.29
N SER A 214 -34.47 3.27 33.58
CA SER A 214 -34.19 2.60 32.31
C SER A 214 -33.69 3.56 31.23
N GLU A 215 -34.25 4.78 31.13
CA GLU A 215 -33.79 5.83 30.21
C GLU A 215 -32.35 6.26 30.49
N ILE A 216 -32.01 6.46 31.77
CA ILE A 216 -30.65 6.81 32.19
C ILE A 216 -29.67 5.68 31.82
N LEU A 217 -30.04 4.42 32.06
CA LEU A 217 -29.21 3.27 31.69
C LEU A 217 -29.01 3.17 30.18
N VAL A 218 -30.06 3.39 29.38
CA VAL A 218 -29.98 3.45 27.92
C VAL A 218 -29.02 4.57 27.48
N ALA A 219 -29.14 5.77 28.06
CA ALA A 219 -28.26 6.90 27.74
C ALA A 219 -26.80 6.60 28.06
N LEU A 220 -26.51 6.04 29.24
CA LEU A 220 -25.15 5.67 29.67
C LEU A 220 -24.55 4.58 28.78
N LEU A 221 -25.31 3.54 28.44
CA LEU A 221 -24.84 2.48 27.56
C LEU A 221 -24.58 2.99 26.14
N THR A 222 -25.44 3.87 25.64
CA THR A 222 -25.27 4.50 24.32
C THR A 222 -24.03 5.39 24.29
N ALA A 223 -23.82 6.24 25.31
CA ALA A 223 -22.61 7.06 25.42
C ALA A 223 -21.34 6.21 25.53
N SER A 224 -21.37 5.12 26.31
CA SER A 224 -20.27 4.16 26.43
C SER A 224 -19.97 3.46 25.10
N LEU A 225 -21.01 3.06 24.35
CA LEU A 225 -20.89 2.46 23.02
C LEU A 225 -20.22 3.43 22.03
N ILE A 226 -20.68 4.68 21.99
CA ILE A 226 -20.09 5.73 21.14
C ILE A 226 -18.61 5.95 21.48
N PHE A 227 -18.28 6.08 22.77
CA PHE A 227 -16.91 6.24 23.22
C PHE A 227 -16.02 5.05 22.80
N PHE A 228 -16.53 3.83 22.94
CA PHE A 228 -15.81 2.62 22.54
C PHE A 228 -15.60 2.56 21.01
N ILE A 229 -16.61 2.89 20.21
CA ILE A 229 -16.49 2.96 18.75
C ILE A 229 -15.45 4.03 18.36
N MET A 230 -15.47 5.21 18.98
CA MET A 230 -14.47 6.25 18.71
C MET A 230 -13.04 5.79 18.98
N LYS A 231 -12.81 5.16 20.15
CA LYS A 231 -11.48 4.72 20.55
C LYS A 231 -11.00 3.47 19.78
N SER A 232 -11.90 2.54 19.47
CA SER A 232 -11.57 1.24 18.88
C SER A 232 -11.61 1.23 17.35
N LEU A 233 -12.38 2.12 16.72
CA LEU A 233 -12.58 2.14 15.27
C LEU A 233 -11.96 3.39 14.63
N PHE A 234 -12.47 4.57 14.99
CA PHE A 234 -12.12 5.82 14.31
C PHE A 234 -10.68 6.27 14.58
N LYS A 235 -10.19 6.18 15.82
CA LYS A 235 -8.82 6.60 16.14
C LYS A 235 -7.74 5.77 15.39
N PRO A 236 -7.77 4.42 15.39
CA PRO A 236 -6.84 3.63 14.58
C PRO A 236 -6.97 3.89 13.08
N LEU A 237 -8.19 4.09 12.57
CA LEU A 237 -8.43 4.40 11.17
C LEU A 237 -7.78 5.74 10.77
N GLN A 238 -7.89 6.75 11.63
CA GLN A 238 -7.26 8.05 11.40
C GLN A 238 -5.72 7.96 11.41
N VAL A 239 -5.15 7.12 12.29
CA VAL A 239 -3.71 6.84 12.28
C VAL A 239 -3.29 6.16 10.97
N ALA A 240 -4.09 5.21 10.48
CA ALA A 240 -3.83 4.55 9.19
C ALA A 240 -3.88 5.52 8.01
N ILE A 241 -4.90 6.39 7.96
CA ILE A 241 -5.04 7.43 6.92
C ILE A 241 -3.84 8.36 6.94
N ASN A 242 -3.46 8.89 8.12
CA ASN A 242 -2.33 9.79 8.24
C ASN A 242 -1.00 9.13 7.84
N ALA A 243 -0.82 7.85 8.15
CA ALA A 243 0.36 7.10 7.73
C ALA A 243 0.41 6.92 6.20
N MET A 244 -0.73 6.64 5.55
CA MET A 244 -0.84 6.58 4.09
C MET A 244 -0.56 7.93 3.43
N LEU A 245 -1.15 9.01 3.94
CA LEU A 245 -0.93 10.37 3.43
C LEU A 245 0.53 10.80 3.61
N ASN A 246 1.18 10.44 4.71
CA ASN A 246 2.60 10.76 4.91
C ASN A 246 3.51 10.08 3.88
N ILE A 247 3.16 8.87 3.41
CA ILE A 247 3.91 8.19 2.34
C ILE A 247 3.70 8.87 0.98
N GLY A 248 2.47 9.31 0.67
CA GLY A 248 2.14 9.85 -0.66
C GLY A 248 2.37 11.34 -0.85
N GLU A 249 2.06 12.16 0.17
CA GLU A 249 2.07 13.63 0.10
C GLU A 249 3.07 14.27 1.09
N GLY A 250 3.48 13.51 2.11
CA GLY A 250 4.39 13.99 3.16
C GLY A 250 5.87 13.71 2.85
N ASP A 251 6.63 13.53 3.93
CA ASP A 251 8.08 13.29 3.87
C ASP A 251 8.46 11.89 3.34
N GLY A 252 7.48 11.02 3.06
CA GLY A 252 7.74 9.65 2.66
C GLY A 252 8.34 8.79 3.77
N ASP A 253 8.00 9.04 5.05
CA ASP A 253 8.57 8.33 6.19
C ASP A 253 8.05 6.88 6.27
N LEU A 254 8.75 5.99 5.56
CA LEU A 254 8.53 4.55 5.55
C LEU A 254 8.97 3.86 6.86
N SER A 255 9.37 4.58 7.92
CA SER A 255 9.66 3.96 9.24
C SER A 255 8.40 3.74 10.09
N LYS A 256 7.30 4.45 9.78
CA LYS A 256 6.04 4.31 10.53
C LYS A 256 5.40 2.94 10.28
N ARG A 257 4.87 2.34 11.35
CA ARG A 257 4.14 1.06 11.29
C ARG A 257 2.80 1.20 11.98
N LEU A 258 1.78 0.57 11.41
CA LEU A 258 0.45 0.48 12.00
C LEU A 258 0.35 -0.72 12.93
N HIS A 259 -0.62 -0.67 13.84
CA HIS A 259 -0.88 -1.76 14.77
C HIS A 259 -1.37 -3.00 14.00
N ASP A 260 -0.68 -4.11 14.18
CA ASP A 260 -0.88 -5.36 13.44
C ASP A 260 -1.40 -6.51 14.31
N LYS A 261 -1.44 -6.30 15.64
CA LYS A 261 -1.92 -7.29 16.61
C LYS A 261 -3.44 -7.30 16.68
N GLY A 262 -4.01 -8.50 16.68
CA GLY A 262 -5.45 -8.75 16.78
C GLY A 262 -6.02 -9.43 15.55
N ASN A 263 -7.28 -9.84 15.66
CA ASN A 263 -8.00 -10.65 14.66
C ASN A 263 -9.20 -9.89 14.07
N ASN A 264 -9.06 -8.58 13.84
CA ASN A 264 -10.12 -7.76 13.23
C ASN A 264 -9.63 -7.10 11.93
N GLU A 265 -10.52 -6.39 11.27
CA GLU A 265 -10.30 -5.74 9.99
C GLU A 265 -9.23 -4.64 10.09
N LEU A 266 -9.15 -3.96 11.23
CA LEU A 266 -8.14 -2.91 11.45
C LEU A 266 -6.73 -3.48 11.63
N SER A 267 -6.58 -4.61 12.32
CA SER A 267 -5.27 -5.28 12.40
C SER A 267 -4.87 -5.91 11.07
N ALA A 268 -5.84 -6.38 10.27
CA ALA A 268 -5.60 -6.82 8.90
C ALA A 268 -5.13 -5.66 8.00
N LEU A 269 -5.78 -4.49 8.09
CA LEU A 269 -5.34 -3.26 7.43
C LEU A 269 -3.92 -2.86 7.86
N GLY A 270 -3.62 -2.92 9.16
CA GLY A 270 -2.30 -2.63 9.69
C GLY A 270 -1.21 -3.57 9.15
N ARG A 271 -1.49 -4.89 9.08
CA ARG A 271 -0.59 -5.88 8.45
C ARG A 271 -0.37 -5.58 6.97
N GLY A 272 -1.43 -5.30 6.23
CA GLY A 272 -1.35 -4.95 4.80
C GLY A 272 -0.49 -3.71 4.56
N PHE A 273 -0.73 -2.64 5.34
CA PHE A 273 0.07 -1.42 5.29
C PHE A 273 1.54 -1.68 5.63
N ASN A 274 1.83 -2.43 6.70
CA ASN A 274 3.21 -2.72 7.10
C ASN A 274 3.95 -3.54 6.04
N SER A 275 3.27 -4.49 5.39
CA SER A 275 3.84 -5.26 4.27
C SER A 275 4.13 -4.36 3.06
N PHE A 276 3.21 -3.46 2.73
CA PHE A 276 3.40 -2.47 1.66
C PHE A 276 4.59 -1.55 1.96
N ALA A 277 4.65 -0.97 3.17
CA ALA A 277 5.76 -0.10 3.58
C ALA A 277 7.11 -0.82 3.54
N ASN A 278 7.18 -2.09 3.98
CA ASN A 278 8.40 -2.90 3.89
C ASN A 278 8.84 -3.13 2.43
N GLN A 279 7.90 -3.41 1.53
CA GLN A 279 8.22 -3.63 0.12
C GLN A 279 8.81 -2.37 -0.54
N ILE A 280 8.22 -1.20 -0.27
CA ILE A 280 8.75 0.07 -0.76
C ILE A 280 10.10 0.37 -0.13
N GLN A 281 10.28 0.15 1.17
CA GLN A 281 11.56 0.36 1.85
C GLN A 281 12.68 -0.48 1.24
N ASN A 282 12.43 -1.77 0.97
CA ASN A 282 13.39 -2.65 0.31
C ASN A 282 13.72 -2.15 -1.11
N MET A 283 12.71 -1.73 -1.88
CA MET A 283 12.91 -1.16 -3.21
C MET A 283 13.79 0.10 -3.17
N VAL A 284 13.60 0.98 -2.18
CA VAL A 284 14.44 2.18 -1.99
C VAL A 284 15.88 1.82 -1.62
N ILE A 285 16.07 0.79 -0.77
CA ILE A 285 17.41 0.29 -0.41
C ILE A 285 18.13 -0.28 -1.63
N GLU A 286 17.46 -1.12 -2.42
CA GLU A 286 17.99 -1.67 -3.66
C GLU A 286 18.33 -0.56 -4.67
N LEU A 287 17.45 0.43 -4.83
CA LEU A 287 17.67 1.57 -5.69
C LEU A 287 18.91 2.37 -5.27
N ARG A 288 19.11 2.59 -3.97
CA ARG A 288 20.31 3.24 -3.45
C ARG A 288 21.58 2.43 -3.76
N SER A 289 21.53 1.11 -3.58
CA SER A 289 22.66 0.24 -3.94
C SER A 289 23.01 0.35 -5.43
N MET A 290 22.00 0.35 -6.31
CA MET A 290 22.21 0.53 -7.75
C MET A 290 22.83 1.90 -8.09
N ILE A 291 22.41 2.97 -7.39
CA ILE A 291 23.02 4.30 -7.57
C ILE A 291 24.50 4.29 -7.16
N ASP A 292 24.84 3.64 -6.05
CA ASP A 292 26.23 3.54 -5.59
C ASP A 292 27.09 2.74 -6.58
N ASP A 293 26.57 1.64 -7.15
CA ASP A 293 27.24 0.85 -8.18
C ASP A 293 27.46 1.64 -9.48
N ILE A 294 26.46 2.43 -9.90
CA ILE A 294 26.57 3.34 -11.06
C ILE A 294 27.63 4.42 -10.81
N SER A 295 27.66 5.00 -9.60
CA SER A 295 28.64 6.01 -9.22
C SER A 295 30.06 5.44 -9.26
N SER A 296 30.27 4.27 -8.66
CA SER A 296 31.55 3.54 -8.70
C SER A 296 32.00 3.22 -10.13
N SER A 297 31.07 2.71 -10.96
CA SER A 297 31.32 2.42 -12.38
C SER A 297 31.70 3.67 -13.16
N SER A 298 31.06 4.81 -12.87
CA SER A 298 31.35 6.10 -13.51
C SER A 298 32.75 6.60 -13.13
N ILE A 299 33.17 6.46 -11.87
CA ILE A 299 34.54 6.78 -11.42
C ILE A 299 35.56 5.90 -12.16
N LYS A 300 35.30 4.59 -12.26
CA LYS A 300 36.18 3.65 -12.96
C LYS A 300 36.29 3.96 -14.45
N LEU A 301 35.17 4.31 -15.10
CA LEU A 301 35.14 4.73 -16.49
C LEU A 301 35.97 6.00 -16.71
N SER A 302 35.82 7.01 -15.85
CA SER A 302 36.63 8.24 -15.90
C SER A 302 38.13 7.95 -15.77
N SER A 303 38.51 7.06 -14.84
CA SER A 303 39.91 6.64 -14.68
C SER A 303 40.44 5.91 -15.91
N THR A 304 39.64 5.03 -16.52
CA THR A 304 40.02 4.31 -17.74
C THR A 304 40.13 5.24 -18.94
N ALA A 305 39.23 6.23 -19.07
CA ALA A 305 39.32 7.26 -20.10
C ALA A 305 40.61 8.07 -19.96
N SER A 306 40.96 8.51 -18.75
CA SER A 306 42.22 9.23 -18.50
C SER A 306 43.46 8.38 -18.79
N ALA A 307 43.44 7.08 -18.47
CA ALA A 307 44.53 6.17 -18.82
C ALA A 307 44.64 5.97 -20.34
N THR A 308 43.51 5.91 -21.04
CA THR A 308 43.45 5.80 -22.50
C THR A 308 44.03 7.06 -23.15
N ASP A 309 43.66 8.25 -22.68
CA ASP A 309 44.22 9.52 -23.19
C ASP A 309 45.76 9.55 -23.04
N LYS A 310 46.29 9.09 -21.91
CA LYS A 310 47.75 8.98 -21.71
C LYS A 310 48.40 7.99 -22.68
N ALA A 311 47.80 6.82 -22.86
CA ALA A 311 48.30 5.81 -23.79
C ALA A 311 48.28 6.32 -25.24
N VAL A 312 47.25 7.10 -25.61
CA VAL A 312 47.17 7.75 -26.93
C VAL A 312 48.28 8.78 -27.11
N GLU A 313 48.60 9.59 -26.09
CA GLU A 313 49.72 10.54 -26.18
C GLU A 313 51.08 9.83 -26.26
N GLU A 314 51.28 8.76 -25.48
CA GLU A 314 52.49 7.92 -25.59
C GLU A 314 52.62 7.28 -26.98
N GLN A 315 51.51 6.76 -27.53
CA GLN A 315 51.49 6.19 -28.88
C GLN A 315 51.82 7.24 -29.93
N LYS A 316 51.31 8.47 -29.79
CA LYS A 316 51.63 9.59 -30.68
C LYS A 316 53.14 9.90 -30.65
N ILE A 317 53.76 9.98 -29.47
CA ILE A 317 55.21 10.16 -29.33
C ILE A 317 55.97 9.01 -30.00
N GLY A 318 55.51 7.76 -29.83
CA GLY A 318 56.10 6.60 -30.49
C GLY A 318 56.02 6.65 -32.01
N ILE A 319 54.90 7.14 -32.57
CA ILE A 319 54.75 7.36 -34.01
C ILE A 319 55.70 8.46 -34.51
N GLU A 320 55.84 9.55 -33.77
CA GLU A 320 56.79 10.63 -34.11
C GLU A 320 58.24 10.12 -34.14
N GLN A 321 58.64 9.29 -33.17
CA GLN A 321 59.97 8.67 -33.16
C GLN A 321 60.17 7.67 -34.30
N LEU A 322 59.12 6.92 -34.65
CA LEU A 322 59.14 6.00 -35.78
C LEU A 322 59.33 6.78 -37.09
N LEU A 323 58.66 7.93 -37.24
CA LEU A 323 58.83 8.80 -38.39
C LEU A 323 60.28 9.28 -38.53
N VAL A 324 60.89 9.74 -37.43
CA VAL A 324 62.32 10.12 -37.41
C VAL A 324 63.22 8.94 -37.81
N SER A 325 62.91 7.72 -37.33
CA SER A 325 63.67 6.52 -37.69
C SER A 325 63.52 6.19 -39.18
N LEU A 326 62.32 6.35 -39.76
CA LEU A 326 62.08 6.16 -41.19
C LEU A 326 62.85 7.18 -42.03
N GLU A 327 62.94 8.44 -41.60
CA GLU A 327 63.75 9.47 -42.26
C GLU A 327 65.25 9.10 -42.30
N GLN A 328 65.75 8.32 -41.33
CA GLN A 328 67.13 7.81 -41.34
C GLN A 328 67.29 6.51 -42.15
N ILE A 329 66.29 5.63 -42.15
CA ILE A 329 66.34 4.35 -42.89
C ILE A 329 66.23 4.57 -44.40
N LEU A 330 65.39 5.52 -44.85
CA LEU A 330 65.18 5.77 -46.27
C LEU A 330 66.49 6.07 -47.03
N PRO A 331 67.35 6.99 -46.57
CA PRO A 331 68.67 7.21 -47.15
C PRO A 331 69.56 5.96 -47.11
N ALA A 332 69.57 5.21 -46.01
CA ALA A 332 70.39 4.00 -45.89
C ALA A 332 69.97 2.93 -46.91
N VAL A 333 68.67 2.74 -47.13
CA VAL A 333 68.15 1.81 -48.15
C VAL A 333 68.53 2.30 -49.56
N GLN A 334 68.43 3.61 -49.83
CA GLN A 334 68.87 4.19 -51.10
C GLN A 334 70.38 4.01 -51.31
N GLU A 335 71.19 4.17 -50.26
CA GLU A 335 72.63 3.95 -50.30
C GLU A 335 72.96 2.47 -50.57
N VAL A 336 72.28 1.54 -49.89
CA VAL A 336 72.44 0.10 -50.14
C VAL A 336 72.06 -0.25 -51.59
N ALA A 337 70.97 0.29 -52.11
CA ALA A 337 70.58 0.09 -53.50
C ALA A 337 71.61 0.65 -54.50
N ALA A 338 72.13 1.86 -54.23
CA ALA A 338 73.19 2.48 -55.04
C ALA A 338 74.49 1.67 -54.99
N ASN A 339 74.89 1.17 -53.81
CA ASN A 339 76.05 0.32 -53.63
C ASN A 339 75.88 -1.03 -54.33
N ALA A 340 74.69 -1.63 -54.28
CA ALA A 340 74.38 -2.86 -55.02
C ALA A 340 74.46 -2.65 -56.54
N ALA A 341 73.89 -1.54 -57.05
CA ALA A 341 73.97 -1.18 -58.46
C ALA A 341 75.43 -0.96 -58.92
N LYS A 342 76.21 -0.22 -58.12
CA LYS A 342 77.65 -0.02 -58.36
C LYS A 342 78.43 -1.34 -58.30
N GLY A 343 78.09 -2.23 -57.37
CA GLY A 343 78.67 -3.56 -57.27
C GLY A 343 78.40 -4.41 -58.52
N ALA A 344 77.17 -4.38 -59.03
CA ALA A 344 76.80 -5.05 -60.27
C ALA A 344 77.54 -4.47 -61.50
N GLU A 345 77.71 -3.14 -61.56
CA GLU A 345 78.50 -2.49 -62.61
C GLU A 345 79.98 -2.93 -62.56
N LEU A 346 80.59 -2.93 -61.38
CA LEU A 346 81.97 -3.39 -61.18
C LEU A 346 82.14 -4.87 -61.53
N ALA A 347 81.19 -5.73 -61.16
CA ALA A 347 81.20 -7.14 -61.53
C ALA A 347 81.14 -7.33 -63.05
N ASN A 348 80.24 -6.61 -63.73
CA ASN A 348 80.17 -6.61 -65.21
C ASN A 348 81.45 -6.10 -65.86
N LYS A 349 82.11 -5.09 -65.26
CA LYS A 349 83.40 -4.60 -65.76
C LYS A 349 84.50 -5.64 -65.60
N SER A 350 84.58 -6.29 -64.44
CA SER A 350 85.55 -7.37 -64.18
C SER A 350 85.34 -8.56 -65.13
N ASP A 351 84.09 -8.93 -65.42
CA ASP A 351 83.76 -9.98 -66.40
C ASP A 351 84.27 -9.62 -67.81
N LYS A 352 84.04 -8.38 -68.26
CA LYS A 352 84.57 -7.90 -69.55
C LYS A 352 86.10 -7.91 -69.61
N GLU A 353 86.78 -7.48 -68.54
CA GLU A 353 88.25 -7.52 -68.48
C GLU A 353 88.77 -8.97 -68.46
N ALA A 354 88.09 -9.88 -67.77
CA ALA A 354 88.43 -11.31 -67.78
C ALA A 354 88.25 -11.92 -69.18
N LEU A 355 87.18 -11.59 -69.91
CA LEU A 355 86.99 -12.00 -71.30
C LEU A 355 88.06 -11.45 -72.24
N ASN A 356 88.47 -10.20 -72.05
CA ASN A 356 89.57 -9.61 -72.80
C ASN A 356 90.90 -10.33 -72.50
N GLY A 357 91.17 -10.61 -71.22
CA GLY A 357 92.31 -11.40 -70.77
C GLY A 357 92.33 -12.80 -71.37
N LEU A 358 91.18 -13.48 -71.44
CA LEU A 358 91.03 -14.76 -72.12
C LEU A 358 91.41 -14.64 -73.60
N GLY A 359 90.97 -13.58 -74.28
CA GLY A 359 91.37 -13.30 -75.67
C GLY A 359 92.87 -13.08 -75.86
N VAL A 360 93.56 -12.50 -74.87
CA VAL A 360 95.04 -12.38 -74.89
C VAL A 360 95.69 -13.75 -74.72
N VAL A 361 95.18 -14.59 -73.82
CA VAL A 361 95.68 -15.96 -73.61
C VAL A 361 95.49 -16.81 -74.87
N ASP A 362 94.33 -16.74 -75.53
CA ASP A 362 94.08 -17.45 -76.80
C ASP A 362 95.07 -17.03 -77.89
N LYS A 363 95.36 -15.72 -78.01
CA LYS A 363 96.41 -15.23 -78.94
C LYS A 363 97.79 -15.76 -78.58
N ALA A 364 98.12 -15.84 -77.29
CA ALA A 364 99.39 -16.43 -76.85
C ALA A 364 99.49 -17.92 -77.22
N ILE A 365 98.41 -18.69 -77.05
CA ILE A 365 98.33 -20.10 -77.47
C ILE A 365 98.50 -20.23 -79.00
N GLN A 366 97.85 -19.38 -79.79
CA GLN A 366 98.04 -19.37 -81.25
C GLN A 366 99.50 -19.08 -81.63
N ASN A 367 100.13 -18.10 -80.99
CA ASN A 367 101.54 -17.80 -81.22
C ASN A 367 102.47 -18.96 -80.82
N ILE A 368 102.15 -19.69 -79.75
CA ILE A 368 102.89 -20.91 -79.37
C ILE A 368 102.77 -21.99 -80.46
N HIS A 369 101.59 -22.19 -81.04
CA HIS A 369 101.41 -23.14 -82.15
C HIS A 369 102.17 -22.72 -83.42
N ILE A 370 102.18 -21.42 -83.75
CA ILE A 370 102.99 -20.90 -84.85
C ILE A 370 104.47 -21.15 -84.58
N LEU A 371 104.94 -20.83 -83.37
CA LEU A 371 106.33 -21.06 -82.97
C LEU A 371 106.72 -22.55 -83.02
N GLN A 372 105.82 -23.44 -82.59
CA GLN A 372 106.03 -24.89 -82.69
C GLN A 372 106.22 -25.31 -84.16
N SER A 373 105.36 -24.82 -85.06
CA SER A 373 105.47 -25.09 -86.50
C SER A 373 106.77 -24.55 -87.09
N ASP A 374 107.23 -23.38 -86.66
CA ASP A 374 108.49 -22.80 -87.10
C ASP A 374 109.70 -23.61 -86.60
N ILE A 375 109.64 -24.12 -85.37
CA ILE A 375 110.67 -25.02 -84.80
C ILE A 375 110.73 -26.34 -85.57
N ASP A 376 109.59 -26.98 -85.87
CA ASP A 376 109.54 -28.22 -86.64
C ASP A 376 110.13 -28.03 -88.05
N ARG A 377 109.81 -26.90 -88.68
CA ARG A 377 110.36 -26.53 -89.99
C ARG A 377 111.87 -26.31 -89.93
N ALA A 378 112.37 -25.60 -88.91
CA ALA A 378 113.80 -25.41 -88.70
C ALA A 378 114.53 -26.75 -88.46
N SER A 379 113.95 -27.66 -87.67
CA SER A 379 114.50 -29.01 -87.45
C SER A 379 114.58 -29.81 -88.75
N SER A 380 113.55 -29.75 -89.61
CA SER A 380 113.57 -30.39 -90.93
C SER A 380 114.69 -29.86 -91.82
N VAL A 381 114.92 -28.52 -91.83
CA VAL A 381 116.01 -27.91 -92.60
C VAL A 381 117.38 -28.34 -92.07
N ILE A 382 117.55 -28.41 -90.75
CA ILE A 382 118.79 -28.88 -90.12
C ILE A 382 119.07 -30.34 -90.49
N ASN A 383 118.05 -31.22 -90.44
CA ASN A 383 118.21 -32.61 -90.84
C ASN A 383 118.55 -32.76 -92.32
N GLN A 384 117.94 -31.96 -93.20
CA GLN A 384 118.29 -31.95 -94.62
C GLN A 384 119.74 -31.50 -94.83
N LEU A 385 120.17 -30.45 -94.13
CA LEU A 385 121.55 -29.97 -94.20
C LEU A 385 122.56 -31.00 -93.70
N ALA A 386 122.20 -31.76 -92.65
CA ALA A 386 123.03 -32.86 -92.16
C ALA A 386 123.18 -33.97 -93.21
N GLN A 387 122.09 -34.33 -93.88
CA GLN A 387 122.11 -35.31 -94.98
C GLN A 387 122.95 -34.82 -96.17
N ASP A 388 122.76 -33.57 -96.59
CA ASP A 388 123.54 -32.97 -97.68
C ASP A 388 125.03 -32.91 -97.32
N SER A 389 125.37 -32.71 -96.04
CA SER A 389 126.76 -32.70 -95.54
C SER A 389 127.40 -34.10 -95.55
N ASP A 390 126.66 -35.14 -95.18
CA ASP A 390 127.11 -36.53 -95.28
C ASP A 390 127.33 -36.95 -96.74
N ASP A 391 126.44 -36.54 -97.64
CA ASP A 391 126.58 -36.79 -99.08
C ASP A 391 127.81 -36.07 -99.65
N ILE A 392 128.10 -34.83 -99.22
CA ILE A 392 129.34 -34.13 -99.56
C ILE A 392 130.56 -34.88 -99.02
N GLY A 393 130.51 -35.38 -97.77
CA GLY A 393 131.58 -36.19 -97.18
C GLY A 393 131.89 -37.44 -98.01
N SER A 394 130.84 -38.15 -98.44
CA SER A 394 130.95 -39.29 -99.36
C SER A 394 131.64 -38.92 -100.67
N VAL A 395 131.27 -37.78 -101.28
CA VAL A 395 131.90 -37.31 -102.52
C VAL A 395 133.37 -36.94 -102.30
N LEU A 396 133.69 -36.28 -101.19
CA LEU A 396 135.07 -35.90 -100.84
C LEU A 396 135.97 -37.14 -100.64
N ASP A 397 135.46 -38.21 -100.03
CA ASP A 397 136.20 -39.46 -99.87
C ASP A 397 136.49 -40.14 -101.22
N VAL A 398 135.56 -40.08 -102.18
CA VAL A 398 135.80 -40.55 -103.56
C VAL A 398 136.87 -39.70 -104.24
N ILE A 399 136.82 -38.37 -104.10
CA ILE A 399 137.83 -37.46 -104.67
C ILE A 399 139.21 -37.74 -104.06
N ARG A 400 139.30 -37.97 -102.74
CA ARG A 400 140.52 -38.42 -102.06
C ARG A 400 141.05 -39.71 -102.68
N GLY A 401 140.19 -40.71 -102.84
CA GLY A 401 140.56 -42.00 -103.44
C GLY A 401 141.13 -41.84 -104.86
N ILE A 402 140.54 -40.97 -105.68
CA ILE A 402 141.05 -40.66 -107.03
C ILE A 402 142.38 -39.90 -106.95
N ALA A 403 142.50 -38.91 -106.06
CA ALA A 403 143.71 -38.13 -105.87
C ALA A 403 144.90 -39.01 -105.42
N ASP A 404 144.68 -39.94 -104.49
CA ASP A 404 145.69 -40.90 -104.05
C ASP A 404 146.18 -41.81 -105.17
N GLN A 405 145.23 -42.38 -105.93
CA GLN A 405 145.58 -43.20 -107.08
C GLN A 405 146.35 -42.40 -108.15
N THR A 406 145.95 -41.16 -108.38
CA THR A 406 146.61 -40.26 -109.34
C THR A 406 148.01 -39.89 -108.88
N ASN A 407 148.22 -39.62 -107.59
CA ASN A 407 149.52 -39.34 -106.98
C ASN A 407 150.49 -40.52 -107.14
N LEU A 408 150.00 -41.75 -106.92
CA LEU A 408 150.79 -42.98 -107.10
C LEU A 408 151.14 -43.26 -108.57
N LEU A 409 150.17 -43.11 -109.47
CA LEU A 409 150.40 -43.24 -110.92
C LEU A 409 151.43 -42.23 -111.42
N ALA A 410 151.29 -40.97 -110.99
CA ALA A 410 152.20 -39.90 -111.35
C ALA A 410 153.61 -40.14 -110.79
N LEU A 411 153.74 -40.66 -109.57
CA LEU A 411 155.04 -41.05 -109.01
C LEU A 411 155.72 -42.15 -109.83
N ASN A 412 154.97 -43.20 -110.21
CA ASN A 412 155.51 -44.27 -111.04
C ASN A 412 155.94 -43.76 -112.42
N ALA A 413 155.17 -42.84 -113.01
CA ALA A 413 155.52 -42.20 -114.27
C ALA A 413 156.78 -41.30 -114.15
N ALA A 414 156.92 -40.53 -113.06
CA ALA A 414 158.08 -39.69 -112.81
C ALA A 414 159.37 -40.51 -112.63
N ILE A 415 159.28 -41.66 -111.95
CA ILE A 415 160.40 -42.60 -111.79
C ILE A 415 160.85 -43.15 -113.15
N GLU A 416 159.92 -43.60 -113.99
CA GLU A 416 160.29 -44.20 -115.27
C GLU A 416 160.78 -43.15 -116.28
N ALA A 417 160.24 -41.93 -116.23
CA ALA A 417 160.73 -40.82 -117.03
C ALA A 417 162.17 -40.41 -116.64
N ALA A 418 162.51 -40.43 -115.35
CA ALA A 418 163.89 -40.19 -114.89
C ALA A 418 164.88 -41.26 -115.40
N ARG A 419 164.41 -42.50 -115.58
CA ARG A 419 165.21 -43.62 -116.06
C ARG A 419 165.59 -43.51 -117.54
N ALA A 420 164.76 -42.85 -118.35
CA ALA A 420 164.99 -42.65 -119.78
C ALA A 420 166.01 -41.55 -120.12
N GLY A 421 166.58 -40.86 -119.12
CA GLY A 421 167.62 -39.85 -119.33
C GLY A 421 167.16 -38.64 -120.17
N GLU A 422 168.03 -38.11 -121.05
CA GLU A 422 167.76 -36.90 -121.85
C GLU A 422 166.49 -37.01 -122.73
N GLN A 423 166.11 -38.22 -123.17
CA GLN A 423 164.88 -38.46 -123.94
C GLN A 423 163.60 -38.38 -123.07
N GLY A 424 163.72 -38.41 -121.74
CA GLY A 424 162.61 -38.48 -120.78
C GLY A 424 162.29 -37.17 -120.03
N ARG A 425 163.07 -36.11 -120.18
CA ARG A 425 162.91 -34.85 -119.41
C ARG A 425 161.52 -34.21 -119.56
N GLY A 426 160.94 -34.23 -120.76
CA GLY A 426 159.61 -33.68 -120.99
C GLY A 426 158.51 -34.44 -120.24
N PHE A 427 158.62 -35.76 -120.13
CA PHE A 427 157.67 -36.60 -119.40
C PHE A 427 157.82 -36.49 -117.88
N ALA A 428 159.05 -36.34 -117.37
CA ALA A 428 159.29 -36.20 -115.93
C ALA A 428 158.67 -34.92 -115.35
N VAL A 429 158.75 -33.80 -116.07
CA VAL A 429 158.14 -32.53 -115.64
C VAL A 429 156.62 -32.64 -115.57
N VAL A 430 155.98 -33.29 -116.55
CA VAL A 430 154.52 -33.49 -116.54
C VAL A 430 154.11 -34.43 -115.40
N ALA A 431 154.87 -35.49 -115.15
CA ALA A 431 154.56 -36.43 -114.07
C ALA A 431 154.68 -35.79 -112.67
N ASP A 432 155.70 -34.98 -112.41
CA ASP A 432 155.82 -34.24 -111.15
C ASP A 432 154.74 -33.14 -111.00
N GLU A 433 154.32 -32.52 -112.11
CA GLU A 433 153.20 -31.57 -112.10
C GLU A 433 151.87 -32.27 -111.75
N VAL A 434 151.59 -33.43 -112.35
CA VAL A 434 150.39 -34.24 -112.03
C VAL A 434 150.44 -34.74 -110.58
N ARG A 435 151.62 -35.13 -110.09
CA ARG A 435 151.80 -35.56 -108.69
C ARG A 435 151.51 -34.42 -107.70
N THR A 436 152.02 -33.23 -108.01
CA THR A 436 151.78 -32.02 -107.22
C THR A 436 150.29 -31.63 -107.24
N LEU A 437 149.62 -31.78 -108.38
CA LEU A 437 148.17 -31.54 -108.51
C LEU A 437 147.33 -32.53 -107.71
N ALA A 438 147.70 -33.81 -107.76
CA ALA A 438 147.04 -34.87 -106.99
C ALA A 438 147.18 -34.65 -105.48
N LYS A 439 148.39 -34.28 -105.02
CA LYS A 439 148.65 -33.95 -103.61
C LYS A 439 147.87 -32.72 -103.14
N ARG A 440 147.81 -31.65 -103.96
CA ARG A 440 146.97 -30.48 -103.66
C ARG A 440 145.48 -30.81 -103.59
N THR A 441 145.01 -31.75 -104.41
CA THR A 441 143.62 -32.21 -104.40
C THR A 441 143.30 -32.94 -103.08
N GLN A 442 144.20 -33.84 -102.65
CA GLN A 442 144.07 -34.58 -101.40
C GLN A 442 144.08 -33.68 -100.15
N ASP A 443 144.97 -32.68 -100.13
CA ASP A 443 145.04 -31.68 -99.05
C ASP A 443 143.78 -30.81 -99.00
N SER A 444 143.14 -30.55 -100.15
CA SER A 444 141.94 -29.69 -100.23
C SER A 444 140.64 -30.43 -99.88
N THR A 445 140.62 -31.75 -99.99
CA THR A 445 139.48 -32.60 -99.60
C THR A 445 139.63 -33.20 -98.20
N SER A 446 140.54 -32.62 -97.39
CA SER A 446 140.79 -33.02 -96.01
C SER A 446 140.31 -32.04 -94.98
#